data_AF-Q3ZD77-F1
#
_entry.id   AF-Q3ZD77-F1
#
_cell.length_a   1.000
_cell.length_b   1.000
_cell.length_c   1.000
_cell.angle_alpha   90.00
_cell.angle_beta   90.00
_cell.angle_gamma   90.00
#
_symmetry.space_group_name_H-M   'P 1'
#
loop_
_entity.id
_entity.type
_entity.pdbx_description
1 polymer ?
#
loop_
_entity_poly.entity_id
_entity_poly.type
_entity_poly.pdbx_seq_one_letter_code
_entity_poly.pdbx_strand_id
1 'polypeptide(L)'
;MKCNALAMALAATLLSAHGADASYEAKFLSWMKKFAVKLNPLEWVHRFEVFILNDQRIEAHNKDASSSFTMGHNEYSHLTFDEFKKLRTGLRVSPSYIQSRAKYALMAPAVNMTDVPNEMDWVEQGGVTPVKNQGMCGSCWAFSTTGAIEGAAFVSSKQLVSVSEQELVDCDHNGDMGCNGGLMDNAFKWVKTHKGLCKEEDYPYHAKEGTCALKKCKPVTKVTAFHDVPANDEQALKAAVAKQPVSVAIEADQPEFQFYKSGVFDKSCGTKLDHGVLVVGYGEEGGKKYWKVKNSWGADWGDKGYIKLAREFGPETGQCGVAMVPSYPTASIIGADNHEDDDSSDDVAVPVAHHAPAADAWLLEKSSGVTIVQCGDVTSQLATFSDLSVSPKVPKRGKPIHFVGNGNVKQAFDSAHMTIAVKLGGQLLYSHFGNMCGHTHIPLPLGIGHIDVDGFACPVKEGSFKDIKLSLNLPVIAPEGNYEINLTSEDATSKASVFCVQVKMDLSDNAAANVYQRFSALG
;
A
#
# COMPACT_ATOMS: atom_id res chain seq x y z
N MET A 1 27.12 -54.94 45.35
CA MET A 1 26.02 -55.20 44.40
C MET A 1 24.94 -54.14 44.62
N LYS A 2 24.62 -53.33 43.58
CA LYS A 2 23.34 -52.65 43.28
C LYS A 2 22.74 -51.71 44.35
N CYS A 3 22.14 -50.55 44.06
CA CYS A 3 21.99 -49.68 42.90
C CYS A 3 21.33 -48.38 43.42
N ASN A 4 21.56 -47.27 42.74
CA ASN A 4 20.98 -45.94 42.96
C ASN A 4 19.47 -45.87 42.67
N ALA A 5 18.89 -44.69 42.96
CA ALA A 5 17.67 -44.08 42.40
C ALA A 5 16.40 -44.17 43.29
N LEU A 6 15.55 -43.17 43.43
CA LEU A 6 15.44 -41.82 42.86
C LEU A 6 14.44 -41.06 43.76
N ALA A 7 14.70 -39.78 44.06
CA ALA A 7 13.74 -38.91 44.72
C ALA A 7 12.65 -38.47 43.72
N MET A 8 11.38 -38.63 44.11
CA MET A 8 10.23 -37.99 43.48
C MET A 8 10.26 -36.48 43.79
N ALA A 9 10.22 -35.65 42.75
CA ALA A 9 9.81 -34.26 42.87
C ALA A 9 8.89 -33.90 41.71
N LEU A 10 7.75 -33.30 42.06
CA LEU A 10 6.72 -32.79 41.16
C LEU A 10 7.30 -31.86 40.09
N ALA A 11 6.92 -32.06 38.84
CA ALA A 11 6.93 -31.02 37.83
C ALA A 11 5.48 -30.74 37.41
N ALA A 12 4.94 -29.65 37.96
CA ALA A 12 3.70 -29.03 37.51
C ALA A 12 3.90 -28.41 36.12
N THR A 13 3.00 -28.77 35.21
CA THR A 13 2.53 -28.04 34.02
C THR A 13 3.29 -26.76 33.61
N LEU A 14 4.08 -26.88 32.53
CA LEU A 14 4.26 -25.79 31.56
C LEU A 14 3.40 -26.11 30.34
N LEU A 15 2.13 -25.70 30.37
CA LEU A 15 1.38 -25.48 29.14
C LEU A 15 1.97 -24.22 28.51
N SER A 16 2.95 -24.40 27.63
CA SER A 16 3.37 -23.36 26.70
C SER A 16 2.19 -23.08 25.76
N ALA A 17 1.46 -22.01 26.02
CA ALA A 17 0.57 -21.40 25.04
C ALA A 17 1.44 -20.86 23.88
N HIS A 18 1.80 -21.74 22.95
CA HIS A 18 2.20 -21.33 21.62
C HIS A 18 0.93 -20.81 20.96
N GLY A 19 0.73 -19.50 20.97
CA GLY A 19 -0.24 -18.87 20.08
C GLY A 19 0.09 -19.34 18.67
N ALA A 20 -0.82 -20.07 18.03
CA ALA A 20 -0.67 -20.43 16.64
C ALA A 20 -0.48 -19.12 15.87
N ASP A 21 0.67 -18.97 15.19
CA ASP A 21 0.89 -17.86 14.28
C ASP A 21 -0.33 -17.81 13.36
N ALA A 22 -1.07 -16.70 13.41
CA ALA A 22 -2.22 -16.51 12.53
C ALA A 22 -1.71 -16.67 11.10
N SER A 23 -2.41 -17.48 10.28
CA SER A 23 -2.06 -17.62 8.88
C SER A 23 -1.98 -16.24 8.23
N TYR A 24 -1.13 -16.08 7.21
CA TYR A 24 -1.08 -14.83 6.45
C TYR A 24 -2.45 -14.38 5.96
N GLU A 25 -3.31 -15.34 5.59
CA GLU A 25 -4.70 -15.10 5.19
C GLU A 25 -5.51 -14.45 6.33
N ALA A 26 -5.40 -14.96 7.56
CA ALA A 26 -6.04 -14.35 8.71
C ALA A 26 -5.50 -12.94 9.02
N LYS A 27 -4.17 -12.73 8.91
CA LYS A 27 -3.55 -11.41 9.03
C LYS A 27 -4.11 -10.45 7.96
N PHE A 28 -4.20 -10.89 6.72
CA PHE A 28 -4.67 -10.10 5.59
C PHE A 28 -6.16 -9.75 5.70
N LEU A 29 -7.01 -10.72 6.05
CA LEU A 29 -8.44 -10.46 6.27
C LEU A 29 -8.69 -9.50 7.45
N SER A 30 -7.90 -9.63 8.52
CA SER A 30 -7.93 -8.70 9.65
C SER A 30 -7.49 -7.28 9.23
N TRP A 31 -6.43 -7.19 8.44
CA TRP A 31 -5.95 -5.94 7.85
C TRP A 31 -6.99 -5.30 6.94
N MET A 32 -7.60 -6.07 6.02
CA MET A 32 -8.66 -5.58 5.12
C MET A 32 -9.84 -5.02 5.92
N LYS A 33 -10.26 -5.73 6.97
CA LYS A 33 -11.34 -5.27 7.85
C LYS A 33 -10.96 -3.97 8.58
N LYS A 34 -9.73 -3.90 9.11
CA LYS A 34 -9.24 -2.73 9.85
C LYS A 34 -9.23 -1.46 9.00
N PHE A 35 -8.75 -1.56 7.76
CA PHE A 35 -8.60 -0.41 6.86
C PHE A 35 -9.74 -0.30 5.82
N ALA A 36 -10.83 -1.04 6.02
CA ALA A 36 -11.99 -1.08 5.13
C ALA A 36 -11.65 -1.32 3.64
N VAL A 37 -10.60 -2.10 3.36
CA VAL A 37 -10.14 -2.39 2.01
C VAL A 37 -11.05 -3.40 1.34
N LYS A 38 -11.59 -3.03 0.17
CA LYS A 38 -12.41 -3.90 -0.67
C LYS A 38 -11.64 -4.24 -1.93
N LEU A 39 -11.46 -5.53 -2.20
CA LEU A 39 -10.71 -6.01 -3.36
C LEU A 39 -11.63 -6.79 -4.29
N ASN A 40 -11.46 -6.58 -5.59
CA ASN A 40 -11.99 -7.47 -6.61
C ASN A 40 -11.33 -8.86 -6.45
N PRO A 41 -12.07 -9.99 -6.59
CA PRO A 41 -11.46 -11.31 -6.61
C PRO A 41 -10.27 -11.46 -7.59
N LEU A 42 -10.25 -10.72 -8.71
CA LEU A 42 -9.13 -10.71 -9.68
C LEU A 42 -7.86 -10.09 -9.10
N GLU A 43 -8.00 -9.12 -8.20
CA GLU A 43 -6.87 -8.45 -7.55
C GLU A 43 -6.45 -9.17 -6.27
N TRP A 44 -7.36 -9.92 -5.63
CA TRP A 44 -7.17 -10.46 -4.29
C TRP A 44 -5.87 -11.25 -4.17
N VAL A 45 -5.58 -12.17 -5.11
CA VAL A 45 -4.36 -12.99 -5.07
C VAL A 45 -3.11 -12.12 -5.14
N HIS A 46 -3.05 -11.19 -6.10
CA HIS A 46 -1.92 -10.29 -6.24
C HIS A 46 -1.74 -9.39 -5.01
N ARG A 47 -2.82 -8.81 -4.48
CA ARG A 47 -2.80 -7.95 -3.28
C ARG A 47 -2.41 -8.71 -2.03
N PHE A 48 -2.84 -9.96 -1.91
CA PHE A 48 -2.47 -10.84 -0.82
C PHE A 48 -0.99 -11.20 -0.87
N GLU A 49 -0.46 -11.54 -2.05
CA GLU A 49 0.97 -11.78 -2.26
C GLU A 49 1.82 -10.56 -1.86
N VAL A 50 1.43 -9.37 -2.33
CA VAL A 50 2.11 -8.12 -1.98
C VAL A 50 2.04 -7.84 -0.47
N PHE A 51 0.90 -8.10 0.16
CA PHE A 51 0.75 -7.97 1.60
C PHE A 51 1.70 -8.88 2.38
N ILE A 52 1.88 -10.13 1.95
CA ILE A 52 2.82 -11.08 2.57
C ILE A 52 4.26 -10.55 2.48
N LEU A 53 4.67 -10.09 1.30
CA LEU A 53 6.01 -9.53 1.10
C LEU A 53 6.26 -8.31 1.98
N ASN A 54 5.25 -7.44 2.12
CA ASN A 54 5.31 -6.27 2.97
C ASN A 54 5.32 -6.64 4.46
N ASP A 55 4.53 -7.62 4.92
CA ASP A 55 4.57 -8.14 6.30
C ASP A 55 5.97 -8.69 6.63
N GLN A 56 6.56 -9.49 5.74
CA GLN A 56 7.92 -10.00 5.91
C GLN A 56 8.96 -8.88 5.99
N ARG A 57 8.84 -7.84 5.17
CA ARG A 57 9.73 -6.66 5.22
C ARG A 57 9.61 -5.93 6.56
N ILE A 58 8.37 -5.70 7.02
CA ILE A 58 8.08 -5.05 8.30
C ILE A 58 8.66 -5.87 9.45
N GLU A 59 8.44 -7.20 9.47
CA GLU A 59 8.97 -8.09 10.50
C GLU A 59 10.50 -8.13 10.50
N ALA A 60 11.13 -8.17 9.32
CA ALA A 60 12.59 -8.17 9.20
C ALA A 60 13.19 -6.86 9.72
N HIS A 61 12.60 -5.71 9.38
CA HIS A 61 13.02 -4.40 9.89
C HIS A 61 12.88 -4.32 11.42
N ASN A 62 11.72 -4.72 11.96
CA ASN A 62 11.46 -4.63 13.39
C ASN A 62 12.28 -5.63 14.25
N LYS A 63 12.93 -6.63 13.63
CA LYS A 63 13.88 -7.52 14.32
C LYS A 63 15.28 -6.90 14.45
N ASP A 64 15.59 -5.86 13.68
CA ASP A 64 16.86 -5.14 13.77
C ASP A 64 16.86 -4.20 14.98
N ALA A 65 17.47 -4.65 16.08
CA ALA A 65 17.59 -3.87 17.31
C ALA A 65 18.42 -2.58 17.18
N SER A 66 19.12 -2.38 16.06
CA SER A 66 19.85 -1.14 15.79
C SER A 66 18.96 -0.05 15.18
N SER A 67 17.74 -0.39 14.75
CA SER A 67 16.82 0.59 14.19
C SER A 67 16.24 1.50 15.26
N SER A 68 16.23 2.80 14.97
CA SER A 68 15.68 3.87 15.80
C SER A 68 14.20 4.15 15.54
N PHE A 69 13.59 3.44 14.59
CA PHE A 69 12.19 3.57 14.23
C PHE A 69 11.59 2.20 13.91
N THR A 70 10.27 2.10 13.99
CA THR A 70 9.55 0.88 13.67
C THR A 70 8.74 1.03 12.40
N MET A 71 8.50 -0.10 11.73
CA MET A 71 7.56 -0.20 10.64
C MET A 71 6.27 -0.88 11.08
N GLY A 72 5.18 -0.62 10.36
CA GLY A 72 3.90 -1.25 10.65
C GLY A 72 2.93 -1.21 9.48
N HIS A 73 1.96 -2.13 9.51
CA HIS A 73 0.89 -2.16 8.54
C HIS A 73 -0.01 -0.92 8.62
N ASN A 74 -0.33 -0.39 7.45
CA ASN A 74 -1.25 0.71 7.19
C ASN A 74 -2.13 0.39 5.96
N GLU A 75 -3.00 1.31 5.55
CA GLU A 75 -3.92 1.15 4.39
C GLU A 75 -3.20 0.80 3.07
N TYR A 76 -1.89 1.03 2.96
CA TYR A 76 -1.09 0.78 1.76
C TYR A 76 -0.37 -0.57 1.75
N SER A 77 -0.64 -1.46 2.72
CA SER A 77 0.10 -2.73 2.85
C SER A 77 -0.13 -3.72 1.71
N HIS A 78 -1.14 -3.49 0.87
CA HIS A 78 -1.43 -4.28 -0.33
C HIS A 78 -0.79 -3.71 -1.61
N LEU A 79 -0.10 -2.57 -1.52
CA LEU A 79 0.56 -1.93 -2.66
C LEU A 79 2.03 -2.33 -2.70
N THR A 80 2.52 -2.57 -3.92
CA THR A 80 3.95 -2.64 -4.17
C THR A 80 4.57 -1.27 -3.94
N PHE A 81 5.88 -1.23 -3.72
CA PHE A 81 6.56 0.06 -3.53
C PHE A 81 6.45 0.96 -4.76
N ASP A 82 6.52 0.41 -5.97
CA ASP A 82 6.38 1.17 -7.22
C ASP A 82 4.97 1.77 -7.38
N GLU A 83 3.93 1.00 -7.04
CA GLU A 83 2.56 1.53 -6.99
C GLU A 83 2.45 2.64 -5.95
N PHE A 84 2.92 2.39 -4.72
CA PHE A 84 2.88 3.38 -3.64
C PHE A 84 3.57 4.69 -4.05
N LYS A 85 4.82 4.60 -4.51
CA LYS A 85 5.63 5.74 -4.96
C LYS A 85 4.89 6.53 -6.04
N LYS A 86 4.40 5.87 -7.08
CA LYS A 86 3.72 6.52 -8.20
C LYS A 86 2.46 7.30 -7.78
N LEU A 87 1.80 6.84 -6.72
CA LEU A 87 0.49 7.35 -6.29
C LEU A 87 0.55 8.38 -5.17
N ARG A 88 1.67 8.42 -4.43
CA ARG A 88 1.77 9.14 -3.15
C ARG A 88 2.79 10.27 -3.13
N THR A 89 3.61 10.39 -4.16
CA THR A 89 4.50 11.54 -4.39
C THR A 89 3.91 12.46 -5.47
N GLY A 90 4.51 13.61 -5.72
CA GLY A 90 3.98 14.56 -6.71
C GLY A 90 4.63 15.94 -6.73
N LEU A 91 5.72 16.15 -5.99
CA LEU A 91 6.43 17.41 -6.04
C LEU A 91 7.21 17.51 -7.36
N ARG A 92 7.23 18.71 -7.96
CA ARG A 92 8.05 19.00 -9.13
C ARG A 92 9.00 20.14 -8.84
N VAL A 93 10.28 19.81 -8.75
CA VAL A 93 11.34 20.80 -8.51
C VAL A 93 12.28 20.85 -9.71
N SER A 94 12.38 22.02 -10.35
CA SER A 94 13.28 22.18 -11.49
C SER A 94 14.74 22.35 -11.03
N PRO A 95 15.74 21.85 -11.78
CA PRO A 95 17.15 22.07 -11.44
C PRO A 95 17.54 23.55 -11.34
N SER A 96 16.94 24.40 -12.19
CA SER A 96 17.14 25.85 -12.14
C SER A 96 16.65 26.47 -10.83
N TYR A 97 15.54 25.96 -10.27
CA TYR A 97 15.02 26.41 -9.00
C TYR A 97 15.94 26.02 -7.83
N ILE A 98 16.47 24.79 -7.82
CA ILE A 98 17.48 24.39 -6.83
C ILE A 98 18.71 25.31 -6.88
N GLN A 99 19.17 25.67 -8.08
CA GLN A 99 20.29 26.59 -8.25
C GLN A 99 19.98 28.01 -7.75
N SER A 100 18.76 28.52 -7.95
CA SER A 100 18.37 29.82 -7.42
C SER A 100 18.30 29.82 -5.90
N ARG A 101 17.79 28.73 -5.30
CA ARG A 101 17.73 28.57 -3.83
C ARG A 101 19.13 28.53 -3.21
N ALA A 102 20.08 27.84 -3.84
CA ALA A 102 21.48 27.86 -3.41
C ALA A 102 22.11 29.25 -3.51
N LYS A 103 21.84 30.02 -4.58
CA LYS A 103 22.33 31.40 -4.71
C LYS A 103 21.76 32.33 -3.64
N TYR A 104 20.46 32.21 -3.36
CA TYR A 104 19.82 32.97 -2.30
C TYR A 104 20.44 32.68 -0.92
N ALA A 105 20.73 31.41 -0.62
CA ALA A 105 21.36 31.00 0.64
C ALA A 105 22.71 31.71 0.88
N LEU A 106 23.52 31.92 -0.17
CA LEU A 106 24.79 32.65 -0.09
C LEU A 106 24.65 34.13 0.27
N MET A 107 23.47 34.72 0.06
CA MET A 107 23.19 36.14 0.32
C MET A 107 22.34 36.35 1.57
N ALA A 108 21.81 35.28 2.17
CA ALA A 108 20.95 35.36 3.33
C ALA A 108 21.75 35.73 4.59
N PRO A 109 21.19 36.57 5.47
CA PRO A 109 21.84 36.89 6.73
C PRO A 109 21.86 35.66 7.65
N ALA A 110 22.90 35.57 8.48
CA ALA A 110 22.98 34.56 9.52
C ALA A 110 21.80 34.69 10.50
N VAL A 111 21.28 33.56 10.92
CA VAL A 111 20.10 33.50 11.80
C VAL A 111 20.52 33.60 13.25
N ASN A 112 19.84 34.46 14.02
CA ASN A 112 20.05 34.54 15.46
C ASN A 112 19.31 33.38 16.17
N MET A 113 20.07 32.55 16.89
CA MET A 113 19.56 31.37 17.59
C MET A 113 19.28 31.61 19.09
N THR A 114 19.51 32.82 19.62
CA THR A 114 19.37 33.10 21.07
C THR A 114 17.95 32.86 21.59
N ASP A 115 16.93 33.21 20.81
CA ASP A 115 15.50 33.11 21.22
C ASP A 115 14.79 31.91 20.60
N VAL A 116 15.52 30.99 19.94
CA VAL A 116 14.94 29.81 19.30
C VAL A 116 14.82 28.69 20.35
N PRO A 117 13.60 28.24 20.71
CA PRO A 117 13.42 27.23 21.73
C PRO A 117 14.05 25.89 21.33
N ASN A 118 14.36 25.04 22.31
CA ASN A 118 14.93 23.73 22.08
C ASN A 118 13.91 22.74 21.47
N GLU A 119 12.64 22.91 21.81
CA GLU A 119 11.52 22.11 21.33
C GLU A 119 10.40 23.04 20.85
N MET A 120 9.67 22.60 19.84
CA MET A 120 8.53 23.30 19.28
C MET A 120 7.53 22.27 18.75
N ASP A 121 6.25 22.44 19.07
CA ASP A 121 5.18 21.61 18.53
C ASP A 121 3.93 22.45 18.26
N TRP A 122 3.74 22.83 17.00
CA TRP A 122 2.56 23.60 16.59
C TRP A 122 1.26 22.81 16.70
N VAL A 123 1.32 21.47 16.75
CA VAL A 123 0.12 20.65 16.99
C VAL A 123 -0.38 20.89 18.41
N GLU A 124 0.52 20.87 19.40
CA GLU A 124 0.17 21.15 20.81
C GLU A 124 -0.27 22.59 21.02
N GLN A 125 0.25 23.53 20.23
CA GLN A 125 -0.17 24.93 20.26
C GLN A 125 -1.48 25.20 19.49
N GLY A 126 -2.09 24.20 18.87
CA GLY A 126 -3.34 24.33 18.12
C GLY A 126 -3.20 24.98 16.74
N GLY A 127 -1.98 25.12 16.22
CA GLY A 127 -1.67 25.75 14.92
C GLY A 127 -1.64 24.81 13.72
N VAL A 128 -2.17 23.59 13.87
CA VAL A 128 -2.11 22.55 12.83
C VAL A 128 -3.47 21.85 12.74
N THR A 129 -4.05 21.84 11.54
CA THR A 129 -5.31 21.11 11.24
C THR A 129 -5.12 19.59 11.33
N PRO A 130 -6.20 18.79 11.43
CA PRO A 130 -6.10 17.34 11.35
C PRO A 130 -5.33 16.84 10.12
N VAL A 131 -4.75 15.64 10.21
CA VAL A 131 -4.07 15.01 9.06
C VAL A 131 -5.10 14.64 8.01
N LYS A 132 -4.84 15.06 6.77
CA LYS A 132 -5.66 14.77 5.57
C LYS A 132 -5.02 13.66 4.72
N ASN A 133 -5.70 13.21 3.66
CA ASN A 133 -5.21 12.20 2.73
C ASN A 133 -5.32 12.69 1.28
N GLN A 134 -4.19 12.83 0.59
CA GLN A 134 -4.12 13.28 -0.80
C GLN A 134 -4.67 12.26 -1.81
N GLY A 135 -4.91 11.01 -1.37
CA GLY A 135 -5.35 9.93 -2.25
C GLY A 135 -4.31 9.63 -3.33
N MET A 136 -4.80 9.39 -4.55
CA MET A 136 -4.01 8.93 -5.70
C MET A 136 -3.49 10.08 -6.57
N CYS A 137 -3.59 11.31 -6.07
CA CYS A 137 -3.26 12.54 -6.77
C CYS A 137 -1.90 13.05 -6.29
N GLY A 138 -1.04 13.47 -7.21
CA GLY A 138 0.27 14.06 -6.91
C GLY A 138 0.19 15.50 -6.39
N SER A 139 -0.70 15.75 -5.42
CA SER A 139 -1.03 17.08 -4.88
C SER A 139 -0.34 17.41 -3.57
N CYS A 140 0.68 16.65 -3.16
CA CYS A 140 1.44 16.90 -1.92
C CYS A 140 1.93 18.37 -1.78
N TRP A 141 2.25 19.02 -2.90
CA TRP A 141 2.57 20.45 -2.96
C TRP A 141 1.43 21.32 -2.43
N ALA A 142 0.18 21.04 -2.82
CA ALA A 142 -1.00 21.76 -2.34
C ALA A 142 -1.21 21.54 -0.83
N PHE A 143 -1.09 20.29 -0.34
CA PHE A 143 -1.21 19.98 1.10
C PHE A 143 -0.12 20.65 1.95
N SER A 144 1.11 20.70 1.44
CA SER A 144 2.20 21.40 2.11
C SER A 144 1.93 22.92 2.15
N THR A 145 1.46 23.50 1.04
CA THR A 145 1.11 24.92 0.92
C THR A 145 -0.03 25.30 1.85
N THR A 146 -1.17 24.59 1.80
CA THR A 146 -2.34 24.89 2.64
C THR A 146 -1.96 24.79 4.11
N GLY A 147 -1.27 23.72 4.53
CA GLY A 147 -0.84 23.55 5.91
C GLY A 147 0.03 24.72 6.43
N ALA A 148 0.90 25.28 5.59
CA ALA A 148 1.69 26.45 5.97
C ALA A 148 0.86 27.76 6.00
N ILE A 149 -0.13 27.92 5.11
CA ILE A 149 -1.07 29.05 5.13
C ILE A 149 -1.95 28.99 6.39
N GLU A 150 -2.50 27.83 6.72
CA GLU A 150 -3.31 27.58 7.92
C GLU A 150 -2.51 27.92 9.19
N GLY A 151 -1.27 27.41 9.29
CA GLY A 151 -0.38 27.68 10.40
C GLY A 151 0.01 29.16 10.53
N ALA A 152 0.34 29.82 9.42
CA ALA A 152 0.68 31.25 9.42
C ALA A 152 -0.53 32.13 9.82
N ALA A 153 -1.72 31.79 9.33
CA ALA A 153 -2.96 32.47 9.69
C ALA A 153 -3.30 32.26 11.17
N PHE A 154 -3.06 31.06 11.72
CA PHE A 154 -3.21 30.80 13.14
C PHE A 154 -2.23 31.61 13.99
N VAL A 155 -0.96 31.72 13.58
CA VAL A 155 0.04 32.49 14.35
C VAL A 155 -0.37 33.96 14.49
N SER A 156 -0.94 34.55 13.43
CA SER A 156 -1.35 35.95 13.42
C SER A 156 -2.71 36.22 14.08
N SER A 157 -3.67 35.28 13.99
CA SER A 157 -5.06 35.50 14.43
C SER A 157 -5.50 34.70 15.66
N LYS A 158 -4.73 33.66 16.03
CA LYS A 158 -5.09 32.62 17.01
C LYS A 158 -6.34 31.80 16.67
N GLN A 159 -6.81 31.90 15.43
CA GLN A 159 -7.91 31.10 14.91
C GLN A 159 -7.37 30.13 13.86
N LEU A 160 -7.70 28.84 14.02
CA LEU A 160 -7.31 27.80 13.07
C LEU A 160 -8.47 27.60 12.09
N VAL A 161 -8.22 27.84 10.81
CA VAL A 161 -9.18 27.59 9.73
C VAL A 161 -8.59 26.58 8.77
N SER A 162 -9.37 25.59 8.33
CA SER A 162 -8.92 24.66 7.31
C SER A 162 -9.28 25.15 5.91
N VAL A 163 -8.29 25.22 5.02
CA VAL A 163 -8.44 25.76 3.66
C VAL A 163 -8.34 24.67 2.61
N SER A 164 -8.86 24.95 1.42
CA SER A 164 -9.03 23.96 0.35
C SER A 164 -7.72 23.67 -0.40
N GLU A 165 -7.23 22.44 -0.33
CA GLU A 165 -6.20 21.97 -1.26
C GLU A 165 -6.74 21.82 -2.69
N GLN A 166 -8.03 21.50 -2.82
CA GLN A 166 -8.64 21.23 -4.11
C GLN A 166 -8.74 22.48 -4.98
N GLU A 167 -8.95 23.64 -4.37
CA GLU A 167 -8.90 24.92 -5.09
C GLU A 167 -7.54 25.13 -5.76
N LEU A 168 -6.43 24.83 -5.07
CA LEU A 168 -5.10 24.87 -5.67
C LEU A 168 -4.98 23.86 -6.82
N VAL A 169 -5.43 22.62 -6.60
CA VAL A 169 -5.36 21.56 -7.62
C VAL A 169 -6.15 21.92 -8.88
N ASP A 170 -7.31 22.56 -8.75
CA ASP A 170 -8.21 22.87 -9.87
C ASP A 170 -7.92 24.21 -10.54
N CYS A 171 -7.31 25.18 -9.82
CA CYS A 171 -7.23 26.57 -10.26
C CYS A 171 -5.80 27.10 -10.42
N ASP A 172 -4.79 26.52 -9.75
CA ASP A 172 -3.40 26.94 -9.91
C ASP A 172 -2.72 26.24 -11.09
N HIS A 173 -2.76 26.93 -12.22
CA HIS A 173 -2.05 26.54 -13.43
C HIS A 173 -0.85 27.46 -13.74
N ASN A 174 -0.38 28.25 -12.76
CA ASN A 174 0.70 29.23 -12.94
C ASN A 174 2.08 28.66 -12.54
N GLY A 175 2.41 27.51 -13.09
CA GLY A 175 3.63 26.76 -12.78
C GLY A 175 3.38 25.40 -12.15
N ASP A 176 2.17 25.18 -11.62
CA ASP A 176 1.71 23.92 -11.07
C ASP A 176 0.72 23.21 -12.02
N MET A 177 0.54 21.91 -11.83
CA MET A 177 -0.15 21.03 -12.79
C MET A 177 -1.13 20.08 -12.08
N GLY A 178 -1.85 20.57 -11.07
CA GLY A 178 -2.86 19.79 -10.35
C GLY A 178 -2.29 18.48 -9.79
N CYS A 179 -2.91 17.36 -10.15
CA CYS A 179 -2.46 16.02 -9.74
C CYS A 179 -1.15 15.56 -10.40
N ASN A 180 -0.69 16.24 -11.45
CA ASN A 180 0.58 15.92 -12.08
C ASN A 180 1.76 16.51 -11.31
N GLY A 181 1.51 17.42 -10.37
CA GLY A 181 2.50 17.94 -9.44
C GLY A 181 2.70 19.45 -9.50
N GLY A 182 3.46 19.96 -8.54
CA GLY A 182 3.66 21.39 -8.35
C GLY A 182 4.73 21.71 -7.31
N LEU A 183 4.83 22.99 -6.95
CA LEU A 183 5.82 23.54 -6.01
C LEU A 183 5.15 24.58 -5.10
N MET A 184 5.43 24.50 -3.80
CA MET A 184 4.76 25.33 -2.80
C MET A 184 4.90 26.85 -3.04
N ASP A 185 6.04 27.31 -3.55
CA ASP A 185 6.29 28.72 -3.86
C ASP A 185 5.42 29.26 -5.01
N ASN A 186 5.16 28.43 -6.04
CA ASN A 186 4.25 28.78 -7.11
C ASN A 186 2.84 28.97 -6.54
N ALA A 187 2.40 28.03 -5.70
CA ALA A 187 1.12 28.10 -5.02
C ALA A 187 0.99 29.32 -4.09
N PHE A 188 2.01 29.64 -3.28
CA PHE A 188 1.98 30.86 -2.46
C PHE A 188 1.85 32.14 -3.31
N LYS A 189 2.59 32.19 -4.42
CA LYS A 189 2.51 33.29 -5.38
C LYS A 189 1.13 33.37 -6.03
N TRP A 190 0.56 32.23 -6.40
CA TRP A 190 -0.78 32.15 -6.97
C TRP A 190 -1.82 32.64 -5.97
N VAL A 191 -1.85 32.11 -4.74
CA VAL A 191 -2.82 32.52 -3.69
C VAL A 191 -2.78 34.02 -3.42
N LYS A 192 -1.58 34.61 -3.40
CA LYS A 192 -1.42 36.07 -3.26
C LYS A 192 -2.13 36.83 -4.39
N THR A 193 -1.99 36.38 -5.64
CA THR A 193 -2.66 37.01 -6.79
C THR A 193 -4.14 36.68 -6.87
N HIS A 194 -4.53 35.48 -6.42
CA HIS A 194 -5.90 34.99 -6.35
C HIS A 194 -6.72 35.70 -5.25
N LYS A 195 -6.02 36.31 -4.28
CA LYS A 195 -6.57 37.02 -3.12
C LYS A 195 -7.16 36.10 -2.04
N GLY A 196 -6.67 34.87 -1.97
CA GLY A 196 -6.96 33.98 -0.86
C GLY A 196 -7.33 32.57 -1.25
N LEU A 197 -7.77 31.79 -0.27
CA LEU A 197 -8.28 30.43 -0.44
C LEU A 197 -9.61 30.24 0.29
N CYS A 198 -10.46 29.43 -0.32
CA CYS A 198 -11.65 28.80 0.21
C CYS A 198 -11.40 27.99 1.47
N LYS A 199 -12.45 27.82 2.28
CA LYS A 199 -12.45 26.76 3.30
C LYS A 199 -12.51 25.38 2.64
N GLU A 200 -11.95 24.39 3.32
CA GLU A 200 -12.07 22.98 2.93
C GLU A 200 -13.54 22.55 2.81
N GLU A 201 -14.42 23.01 3.70
CA GLU A 201 -15.85 22.66 3.69
C GLU A 201 -16.61 23.22 2.47
N ASP A 202 -16.19 24.37 1.95
CA ASP A 202 -16.83 25.04 0.81
C ASP A 202 -16.31 24.52 -0.54
N TYR A 203 -15.08 23.98 -0.55
CA TYR A 203 -14.45 23.38 -1.74
C TYR A 203 -13.72 22.07 -1.36
N PRO A 204 -14.46 20.96 -1.16
CA PRO A 204 -13.87 19.73 -0.61
C PRO A 204 -12.89 19.01 -1.54
N TYR A 205 -11.86 18.41 -0.93
CA TYR A 205 -10.89 17.58 -1.61
C TYR A 205 -11.46 16.26 -2.12
N HIS A 206 -11.14 15.92 -3.37
CA HIS A 206 -11.66 14.72 -4.03
C HIS A 206 -10.62 13.96 -4.88
N ALA A 207 -9.33 14.25 -4.65
CA ALA A 207 -8.19 13.46 -5.14
C ALA A 207 -8.11 13.24 -6.66
N LYS A 208 -8.61 14.21 -7.43
CA LYS A 208 -8.47 14.28 -8.89
C LYS A 208 -8.54 15.74 -9.32
N GLU A 209 -7.98 16.05 -10.48
CA GLU A 209 -8.10 17.36 -11.09
C GLU A 209 -9.53 17.57 -11.61
N GLY A 210 -10.11 18.70 -11.24
CA GLY A 210 -11.44 19.14 -11.63
C GLY A 210 -11.41 20.42 -12.47
N THR A 211 -12.59 21.00 -12.67
CA THR A 211 -12.70 22.34 -13.27
C THR A 211 -12.73 23.37 -12.15
N CYS A 212 -11.91 24.42 -12.23
CA CYS A 212 -11.92 25.53 -11.28
C CYS A 212 -13.34 26.13 -11.10
N ALA A 213 -13.96 25.89 -9.94
CA ALA A 213 -15.38 26.18 -9.70
C ALA A 213 -15.63 27.05 -8.45
N LEU A 214 -15.17 28.30 -8.48
CA LEU A 214 -15.19 29.21 -7.32
C LEU A 214 -16.55 29.85 -6.98
N LYS A 215 -17.59 29.66 -7.82
CA LYS A 215 -18.85 30.42 -7.72
C LYS A 215 -19.60 30.28 -6.39
N LYS A 216 -19.33 29.21 -5.62
CA LYS A 216 -20.00 28.92 -4.35
C LYS A 216 -19.13 29.16 -3.12
N CYS A 217 -17.90 29.62 -3.31
CA CYS A 217 -16.94 29.74 -2.25
C CYS A 217 -16.45 31.19 -2.08
N LYS A 218 -16.16 31.57 -0.82
CA LYS A 218 -15.50 32.84 -0.49
C LYS A 218 -14.13 32.55 0.13
N PRO A 219 -13.08 33.29 -0.26
CA PRO A 219 -11.79 33.19 0.40
C PRO A 219 -11.87 33.56 1.89
N VAL A 220 -11.18 32.80 2.74
CA VAL A 220 -11.13 33.00 4.19
C VAL A 220 -9.72 33.30 4.70
N THR A 221 -8.68 32.98 3.95
CA THR A 221 -7.29 33.37 4.25
C THR A 221 -6.72 34.18 3.10
N LYS A 222 -5.73 35.02 3.39
CA LYS A 222 -4.96 35.77 2.37
C LYS A 222 -3.47 35.59 2.60
N VAL A 223 -2.70 35.49 1.52
CA VAL A 223 -1.23 35.51 1.54
C VAL A 223 -0.74 36.87 1.06
N THR A 224 0.09 37.55 1.85
CA THR A 224 0.64 38.87 1.49
C THR A 224 2.08 38.79 0.99
N ALA A 225 2.83 37.81 1.46
CA ALA A 225 4.19 37.49 1.05
C ALA A 225 4.50 36.01 1.31
N PHE A 226 5.62 35.53 0.79
CA PHE A 226 6.23 34.26 1.20
C PHE A 226 7.74 34.45 1.23
N HIS A 227 8.40 33.61 2.03
CA HIS A 227 9.83 33.74 2.33
C HIS A 227 10.52 32.41 2.16
N ASP A 228 11.65 32.45 1.48
CA ASP A 228 12.55 31.31 1.37
C ASP A 228 13.43 31.26 2.60
N VAL A 229 13.47 30.09 3.24
CA VAL A 229 14.50 29.77 4.21
C VAL A 229 15.79 29.45 3.44
N PRO A 230 16.95 29.92 3.91
CA PRO A 230 18.25 29.57 3.33
C PRO A 230 18.39 28.06 3.11
N ALA A 231 18.71 27.68 1.88
CA ALA A 231 18.86 26.28 1.51
C ALA A 231 20.05 25.66 2.26
N ASN A 232 19.90 24.40 2.65
CA ASN A 232 20.90 23.57 3.32
C ASN A 232 21.34 24.14 4.69
N ASP A 233 20.43 24.81 5.39
CA ASP A 233 20.68 25.35 6.71
C ASP A 233 19.58 24.91 7.68
N GLU A 234 19.85 23.82 8.42
CA GLU A 234 18.92 23.30 9.42
C GLU A 234 18.72 24.26 10.61
N GLN A 235 19.67 25.17 10.89
CA GLN A 235 19.49 26.18 11.94
C GLN A 235 18.50 27.26 11.49
N ALA A 236 18.63 27.71 10.23
CA ALA A 236 17.68 28.64 9.65
C ALA A 236 16.27 28.03 9.54
N LEU A 237 16.17 26.75 9.16
CA LEU A 237 14.91 26.02 9.20
C LEU A 237 14.34 25.95 10.62
N LYS A 238 15.17 25.66 11.63
CA LYS A 238 14.72 25.58 13.03
C LYS A 238 14.14 26.91 13.50
N ALA A 239 14.81 28.02 13.20
CA ALA A 239 14.35 29.34 13.55
C ALA A 239 13.07 29.76 12.80
N ALA A 240 12.88 29.31 11.56
CA ALA A 240 11.62 29.52 10.83
C ALA A 240 10.48 28.72 11.45
N VAL A 241 10.72 27.43 11.76
CA VAL A 241 9.73 26.56 12.42
C VAL A 241 9.36 27.08 13.81
N ALA A 242 10.30 27.73 14.53
CA ALA A 242 10.01 28.37 15.81
C ALA A 242 9.01 29.54 15.70
N LYS A 243 8.75 30.07 14.49
CA LYS A 243 7.81 31.18 14.27
C LYS A 243 6.46 30.71 13.74
N GLN A 244 6.42 29.64 12.94
CA GLN A 244 5.22 29.06 12.35
C GLN A 244 5.55 27.71 11.67
N PRO A 245 4.56 26.88 11.30
CA PRO A 245 4.77 25.73 10.43
C PRO A 245 5.40 26.13 9.07
N VAL A 246 6.29 25.27 8.54
CA VAL A 246 7.08 25.55 7.33
C VAL A 246 6.86 24.46 6.29
N SER A 247 6.54 24.85 5.06
CA SER A 247 6.48 23.93 3.92
C SER A 247 7.90 23.49 3.55
N VAL A 248 8.10 22.19 3.40
CA VAL A 248 9.39 21.62 2.97
C VAL A 248 9.16 20.56 1.91
N ALA A 249 10.25 20.19 1.25
CA ALA A 249 10.29 19.05 0.35
C ALA A 249 11.23 17.98 0.91
N ILE A 250 10.92 16.73 0.65
CA ILE A 250 11.78 15.59 0.96
C ILE A 250 11.84 14.63 -0.23
N GLU A 251 12.86 13.77 -0.25
CA GLU A 251 12.85 12.53 -1.03
C GLU A 251 12.16 11.45 -0.18
N ALA A 252 10.93 11.09 -0.56
CA ALA A 252 10.11 10.09 0.13
C ALA A 252 10.00 8.77 -0.64
N ASP A 253 10.80 8.57 -1.70
CA ASP A 253 10.84 7.35 -2.50
C ASP A 253 11.79 6.26 -1.98
N GLN A 254 11.90 6.13 -0.66
CA GLN A 254 12.50 4.96 -0.04
C GLN A 254 11.41 4.01 0.48
N PRO A 255 11.54 2.67 0.31
CA PRO A 255 10.51 1.72 0.74
C PRO A 255 10.16 1.81 2.23
N GLU A 256 11.09 2.25 3.07
CA GLU A 256 10.89 2.44 4.50
C GLU A 256 9.80 3.49 4.79
N PHE A 257 9.63 4.51 3.94
CA PHE A 257 8.56 5.50 4.09
C PHE A 257 7.18 4.88 3.96
N GLN A 258 7.00 3.89 3.08
CA GLN A 258 5.70 3.24 2.89
C GLN A 258 5.15 2.67 4.21
N PHE A 259 6.03 2.19 5.09
CA PHE A 259 5.66 1.48 6.31
C PHE A 259 6.12 2.13 7.61
N TYR A 260 6.72 3.32 7.57
CA TYR A 260 7.08 4.04 8.79
C TYR A 260 5.90 4.08 9.77
N LYS A 261 6.17 3.77 11.05
CA LYS A 261 5.14 3.75 12.10
C LYS A 261 5.43 4.68 13.27
N SER A 262 6.64 4.65 13.82
CA SER A 262 7.01 5.50 14.96
C SER A 262 8.53 5.51 15.16
N GLY A 263 9.04 6.40 16.02
CA GLY A 263 10.46 6.60 16.28
C GLY A 263 11.13 7.59 15.32
N VAL A 264 12.42 7.85 15.49
CA VAL A 264 13.14 8.84 14.67
C VAL A 264 13.67 8.17 13.41
N PHE A 265 13.13 8.54 12.25
CA PHE A 265 13.56 8.03 10.95
C PHE A 265 14.94 8.57 10.58
N ASP A 266 15.93 7.67 10.52
CA ASP A 266 17.33 7.98 10.28
C ASP A 266 17.99 7.08 9.22
N LYS A 267 17.19 6.42 8.38
CA LYS A 267 17.71 5.62 7.25
C LYS A 267 18.20 6.52 6.13
N SER A 268 19.20 6.04 5.40
CA SER A 268 19.70 6.75 4.23
C SER A 268 18.58 6.99 3.20
N CYS A 269 18.55 8.20 2.67
CA CYS A 269 17.70 8.67 1.59
C CYS A 269 18.53 9.64 0.75
N GLY A 270 18.16 9.84 -0.51
CA GLY A 270 18.81 10.82 -1.37
C GLY A 270 18.29 12.25 -1.14
N THR A 271 18.46 13.06 -2.17
CA THR A 271 18.07 14.48 -2.23
C THR A 271 17.31 14.83 -3.52
N LYS A 272 16.78 13.83 -4.22
CA LYS A 272 15.88 13.96 -5.37
C LYS A 272 14.45 14.20 -4.87
N LEU A 273 14.23 15.42 -4.40
CA LEU A 273 12.97 15.88 -3.83
C LEU A 273 11.76 15.52 -4.70
N ASP A 274 10.80 14.79 -4.13
CA ASP A 274 9.63 14.27 -4.83
C ASP A 274 8.32 14.39 -4.03
N HIS A 275 8.39 14.81 -2.76
CA HIS A 275 7.23 14.92 -1.89
C HIS A 275 7.23 16.21 -1.06
N GLY A 276 6.12 16.94 -1.10
CA GLY A 276 5.88 18.15 -0.31
C GLY A 276 5.23 17.79 1.03
N VAL A 277 5.79 18.27 2.14
CA VAL A 277 5.32 18.00 3.50
C VAL A 277 5.41 19.26 4.36
N LEU A 278 4.87 19.22 5.58
CA LEU A 278 4.85 20.37 6.48
C LEU A 278 5.64 20.06 7.76
N VAL A 279 6.70 20.82 8.04
CA VAL A 279 7.37 20.76 9.34
C VAL A 279 6.53 21.55 10.33
N VAL A 280 6.03 20.86 11.35
CA VAL A 280 5.16 21.41 12.39
C VAL A 280 5.84 21.53 13.74
N GLY A 281 7.10 21.12 13.84
CA GLY A 281 7.82 21.14 15.08
C GLY A 281 9.18 20.46 15.01
N TYR A 282 9.86 20.43 16.14
CA TYR A 282 11.12 19.74 16.34
C TYR A 282 11.31 19.43 17.82
N GLY A 283 12.12 18.42 18.11
CA GLY A 283 12.46 18.07 19.49
C GLY A 283 13.61 17.08 19.54
N GLU A 284 13.68 16.36 20.65
CA GLU A 284 14.63 15.28 20.87
C GLU A 284 13.92 14.06 21.48
N GLU A 285 14.25 12.86 20.99
CA GLU A 285 13.73 11.60 21.53
C GLU A 285 14.89 10.61 21.64
N GLY A 286 15.13 10.09 22.84
CA GLY A 286 16.20 9.09 23.06
C GLY A 286 17.59 9.58 22.65
N GLY A 287 17.90 10.87 22.83
CA GLY A 287 19.16 11.48 22.41
C GLY A 287 19.25 11.79 20.91
N LYS A 288 18.20 11.55 20.13
CA LYS A 288 18.12 11.85 18.70
C LYS A 288 17.22 13.05 18.46
N LYS A 289 17.79 14.11 17.87
CA LYS A 289 17.05 15.29 17.43
C LYS A 289 16.19 14.94 16.22
N TYR A 290 14.99 15.51 16.16
CA TYR A 290 14.07 15.28 15.05
C TYR A 290 13.33 16.54 14.61
N TRP A 291 12.86 16.52 13.37
CA TRP A 291 11.76 17.33 12.82
C TRP A 291 10.46 16.55 12.97
N LYS A 292 9.42 17.18 13.52
CA LYS A 292 8.06 16.62 13.49
C LYS A 292 7.40 17.10 12.20
N VAL A 293 7.07 16.16 11.32
CA VAL A 293 6.58 16.45 9.97
C VAL A 293 5.18 15.88 9.80
N LYS A 294 4.23 16.75 9.44
CA LYS A 294 2.87 16.37 9.04
C LYS A 294 2.89 15.89 7.59
N ASN A 295 2.40 14.69 7.35
CA ASN A 295 2.27 14.11 6.02
C ASN A 295 0.83 14.23 5.49
N SER A 296 0.62 13.86 4.22
CA SER A 296 -0.65 13.90 3.49
C SER A 296 -1.13 12.51 3.07
N TRP A 297 -0.74 11.46 3.79
CA TRP A 297 -1.10 10.06 3.49
C TRP A 297 -2.10 9.47 4.49
N GLY A 298 -2.90 10.31 5.16
CA GLY A 298 -3.89 9.87 6.14
C GLY A 298 -3.31 9.58 7.52
N ALA A 299 -4.20 9.56 8.52
CA ALA A 299 -3.82 9.37 9.93
C ALA A 299 -3.41 7.93 10.27
N ASP A 300 -3.75 6.96 9.42
CA ASP A 300 -3.39 5.54 9.59
C ASP A 300 -1.92 5.25 9.23
N TRP A 301 -1.29 6.13 8.45
CA TRP A 301 0.13 6.08 8.14
C TRP A 301 0.96 6.75 9.25
N GLY A 302 2.16 6.22 9.54
CA GLY A 302 3.06 6.82 10.52
C GLY A 302 2.52 6.88 11.94
N ASP A 303 3.01 7.87 12.68
CA ASP A 303 2.55 8.19 14.02
C ASP A 303 1.38 9.16 13.92
N LYS A 304 0.18 8.61 13.69
CA LYS A 304 -1.07 9.37 13.48
C LYS A 304 -0.98 10.37 12.31
N GLY A 305 -0.29 9.98 11.24
CA GLY A 305 -0.08 10.81 10.04
C GLY A 305 1.17 11.70 10.09
N TYR A 306 1.99 11.57 11.14
CA TYR A 306 3.24 12.30 11.29
C TYR A 306 4.45 11.37 11.17
N ILE A 307 5.59 11.96 10.83
CA ILE A 307 6.91 11.32 10.87
C ILE A 307 7.89 12.21 11.64
N LYS A 308 8.74 11.57 12.45
CA LYS A 308 9.90 12.22 13.05
C LYS A 308 11.10 11.97 12.14
N LEU A 309 11.52 12.96 11.36
CA LEU A 309 12.74 12.86 10.54
C LEU A 309 13.95 13.27 11.38
N ALA A 310 15.05 12.51 11.30
CA ALA A 310 16.27 12.87 12.00
C ALA A 310 16.75 14.29 11.61
N ARG A 311 17.20 15.05 12.59
CA ARG A 311 17.67 16.44 12.44
C ARG A 311 19.12 16.51 12.88
N GLU A 312 19.96 17.27 12.19
CA GLU A 312 21.41 17.33 12.42
C GLU A 312 22.08 15.94 12.30
N PHE A 313 21.55 15.07 11.43
CA PHE A 313 21.93 13.65 11.32
C PHE A 313 22.71 13.29 10.03
N GLY A 314 22.93 14.25 9.13
CA GLY A 314 23.51 13.95 7.82
C GLY A 314 24.13 15.17 7.13
N PRO A 315 24.06 15.26 5.78
CA PRO A 315 24.57 16.41 5.03
C PRO A 315 23.81 17.69 5.39
N GLU A 316 24.40 18.85 5.06
CA GLU A 316 23.78 20.17 5.26
C GLU A 316 22.39 20.29 4.60
N THR A 317 22.10 19.47 3.58
CA THR A 317 20.77 19.36 2.95
C THR A 317 19.69 18.83 3.91
N GLY A 318 20.06 18.33 5.08
CA GLY A 318 19.20 17.67 6.05
C GLY A 318 18.79 16.26 5.62
N GLN A 319 18.18 15.51 6.54
CA GLN A 319 17.65 14.17 6.28
C GLN A 319 16.64 14.22 5.12
N CYS A 320 16.90 13.43 4.08
CA CYS A 320 16.09 13.34 2.86
C CYS A 320 15.90 14.66 2.11
N GLY A 321 16.84 15.61 2.29
CA GLY A 321 16.78 16.92 1.63
C GLY A 321 15.83 17.93 2.28
N VAL A 322 15.35 17.68 3.49
CA VAL A 322 14.37 18.52 4.20
C VAL A 322 14.76 20.02 4.29
N ALA A 323 16.06 20.34 4.27
CA ALA A 323 16.55 21.71 4.34
C ALA A 323 16.83 22.36 2.97
N MET A 324 16.59 21.67 1.85
CA MET A 324 16.98 22.18 0.52
C MET A 324 16.09 23.30 -0.02
N VAL A 325 14.76 23.17 0.12
CA VAL A 325 13.79 24.17 -0.39
C VAL A 325 12.70 24.58 0.62
N PRO A 326 13.00 24.79 1.92
CA PRO A 326 12.00 25.22 2.90
C PRO A 326 11.45 26.63 2.63
N SER A 327 10.14 26.82 2.67
CA SER A 327 9.52 28.14 2.54
C SER A 327 8.25 28.27 3.40
N TYR A 328 7.88 29.51 3.70
CA TYR A 328 6.70 29.79 4.51
C TYR A 328 6.00 31.08 4.08
N PRO A 329 4.66 31.14 4.14
CA PRO A 329 3.91 32.34 3.78
C PRO A 329 3.81 33.30 4.97
N THR A 330 3.60 34.57 4.67
CA THR A 330 2.92 35.52 5.56
C THR A 330 1.44 35.50 5.20
N ALA A 331 0.61 34.96 6.09
CA ALA A 331 -0.83 34.83 5.87
C ALA A 331 -1.66 35.25 7.10
N SER A 332 -2.91 35.64 6.84
CA SER A 332 -3.90 35.96 7.88
C SER A 332 -5.33 35.61 7.44
N ILE A 333 -6.24 35.55 8.40
CA ILE A 333 -7.68 35.38 8.12
C ILE A 333 -8.25 36.69 7.56
N ILE A 334 -9.09 36.56 6.53
CA ILE A 334 -9.82 37.69 5.94
C ILE A 334 -10.92 38.09 6.91
N GLY A 335 -10.88 39.34 7.39
CA GLY A 335 -11.86 39.88 8.33
C GLY A 335 -11.40 39.93 9.79
N ALA A 336 -10.27 39.31 10.15
CA ALA A 336 -9.70 39.38 11.50
C ALA A 336 -9.19 40.78 11.92
N ASP A 337 -9.27 41.79 11.04
CA ASP A 337 -9.08 43.20 11.39
C ASP A 337 -10.36 43.83 12.02
N ASN A 338 -11.46 43.08 12.14
CA ASN A 338 -12.70 43.53 12.78
C ASN A 338 -13.19 42.45 13.75
N HIS A 339 -12.97 42.67 15.04
CA HIS A 339 -13.72 42.01 16.11
C HIS A 339 -15.18 42.42 16.01
N GLU A 340 -16.08 41.47 15.77
CA GLU A 340 -17.44 41.49 16.30
C GLU A 340 -17.97 40.05 16.31
N ASP A 341 -18.30 39.60 17.52
CA ASP A 341 -18.78 38.28 17.88
C ASP A 341 -20.20 38.04 17.33
N ASP A 342 -20.47 36.85 16.83
CA ASP A 342 -21.83 36.30 16.94
C ASP A 342 -21.80 34.77 17.05
N ASP A 343 -22.43 34.31 18.13
CA ASP A 343 -22.52 32.95 18.64
C ASP A 343 -23.91 32.42 18.31
N SER A 344 -24.00 31.23 17.72
CA SER A 344 -25.15 30.35 17.93
C SER A 344 -24.91 28.93 17.43
N SER A 345 -24.78 28.04 18.41
CA SER A 345 -24.99 26.60 18.34
C SER A 345 -26.43 26.25 17.94
N ASP A 346 -26.62 25.10 17.28
CA ASP A 346 -27.74 24.20 17.58
C ASP A 346 -27.45 22.75 17.14
N ASP A 347 -27.49 21.86 18.14
CA ASP A 347 -27.46 20.40 18.05
C ASP A 347 -28.84 19.85 17.63
N VAL A 348 -28.87 18.82 16.78
CA VAL A 348 -29.98 17.85 16.77
C VAL A 348 -29.47 16.43 16.50
N ALA A 349 -29.77 15.53 17.44
CA ALA A 349 -29.55 14.09 17.36
C ALA A 349 -30.87 13.32 17.08
N VAL A 350 -30.77 11.98 17.12
CA VAL A 350 -31.83 10.94 17.36
C VAL A 350 -32.31 10.19 16.08
N PRO A 351 -32.63 8.86 16.08
CA PRO A 351 -31.93 7.66 16.60
C PRO A 351 -31.96 6.44 15.61
N VAL A 352 -31.48 5.29 16.08
CA VAL A 352 -31.40 3.95 15.42
C VAL A 352 -32.59 3.04 15.82
N ALA A 353 -32.94 2.07 14.94
CA ALA A 353 -33.32 0.64 15.19
C ALA A 353 -34.48 0.16 14.25
N HIS A 354 -34.66 -1.08 13.76
CA HIS A 354 -34.41 -2.46 14.22
C HIS A 354 -34.58 -3.53 13.08
N HIS A 355 -33.88 -4.66 13.24
CA HIS A 355 -34.21 -6.10 13.01
C HIS A 355 -34.67 -6.73 11.65
N ALA A 356 -34.15 -7.96 11.47
CA ALA A 356 -34.20 -8.93 10.36
C ALA A 356 -35.51 -9.76 10.26
N PRO A 357 -35.64 -10.70 9.30
CA PRO A 357 -35.14 -12.08 9.52
C PRO A 357 -34.57 -12.82 8.27
N ALA A 358 -34.02 -14.00 8.55
CA ALA A 358 -33.30 -14.93 7.67
C ALA A 358 -34.19 -15.89 6.87
N ALA A 359 -33.61 -16.52 5.83
CA ALA A 359 -34.15 -17.73 5.20
C ALA A 359 -33.03 -18.68 4.71
N ASP A 360 -33.01 -19.86 5.33
CA ASP A 360 -32.73 -21.23 4.88
C ASP A 360 -31.55 -21.55 3.92
N ALA A 361 -30.56 -22.22 4.51
CA ALA A 361 -29.47 -22.90 3.83
C ALA A 361 -29.89 -24.32 3.40
N TRP A 362 -29.59 -24.67 2.16
CA TRP A 362 -29.60 -26.05 1.68
C TRP A 362 -28.31 -26.75 2.12
N LEU A 363 -28.46 -27.75 2.99
CA LEU A 363 -27.41 -28.71 3.34
C LEU A 363 -27.17 -29.65 2.14
N LEU A 364 -26.00 -29.54 1.53
CA LEU A 364 -25.42 -30.59 0.69
C LEU A 364 -24.06 -30.95 1.29
N GLU A 365 -24.03 -32.05 2.04
CA GLU A 365 -22.81 -32.78 2.33
C GLU A 365 -22.21 -33.27 1.00
N LYS A 366 -21.11 -32.66 0.55
CA LYS A 366 -20.25 -33.29 -0.46
C LYS A 366 -18.78 -33.12 -0.10
N SER A 367 -18.18 -34.27 0.17
CA SER A 367 -16.76 -34.57 0.38
C SER A 367 -15.79 -33.68 -0.40
N SER A 368 -14.78 -33.18 0.31
CA SER A 368 -13.52 -32.58 -0.18
C SER A 368 -12.70 -33.59 -1.00
N GLY A 369 -13.14 -33.87 -2.23
CA GLY A 369 -12.50 -34.80 -3.15
C GLY A 369 -12.00 -34.11 -4.41
N VAL A 370 -10.78 -34.42 -4.84
CA VAL A 370 -10.27 -33.97 -6.13
C VAL A 370 -10.84 -34.85 -7.23
N THR A 371 -11.37 -34.22 -8.27
CA THR A 371 -11.79 -34.90 -9.50
C THR A 371 -10.86 -34.52 -10.64
N ILE A 372 -10.42 -35.50 -11.42
CA ILE A 372 -9.68 -35.30 -12.65
C ILE A 372 -10.41 -36.02 -13.79
N VAL A 373 -10.65 -35.33 -14.90
CA VAL A 373 -11.38 -35.86 -16.06
C VAL A 373 -10.76 -35.39 -17.37
N GLN A 374 -10.85 -36.20 -18.42
CA GLN A 374 -10.58 -35.73 -19.78
C GLN A 374 -11.81 -34.92 -20.26
N CYS A 375 -11.59 -33.66 -20.63
CA CYS A 375 -12.62 -32.73 -21.09
C CYS A 375 -12.65 -32.61 -22.62
N GLY A 376 -13.63 -31.86 -23.13
CA GLY A 376 -13.80 -31.62 -24.57
C GLY A 376 -14.35 -32.81 -25.33
N ASP A 377 -14.30 -32.74 -26.65
CA ASP A 377 -14.71 -33.84 -27.52
C ASP A 377 -13.59 -34.87 -27.65
N VAL A 378 -13.65 -35.89 -26.80
CA VAL A 378 -12.68 -36.99 -26.74
C VAL A 378 -12.59 -37.76 -28.06
N THR A 379 -13.62 -37.71 -28.92
CA THR A 379 -13.62 -38.45 -30.19
C THR A 379 -12.72 -37.79 -31.24
N SER A 380 -12.70 -36.47 -31.30
CA SER A 380 -11.88 -35.68 -32.22
C SER A 380 -10.46 -35.38 -31.71
N GLN A 381 -10.20 -35.57 -30.41
CA GLN A 381 -8.87 -35.39 -29.82
C GLN A 381 -7.86 -36.47 -30.28
N LEU A 382 -6.61 -36.05 -30.53
CA LEU A 382 -5.53 -36.92 -30.99
C LEU A 382 -5.07 -37.91 -29.91
N ALA A 383 -5.29 -37.62 -28.63
CA ALA A 383 -4.94 -38.48 -27.50
C ALA A 383 -6.14 -38.73 -26.58
N THR A 384 -6.23 -39.95 -26.06
CA THR A 384 -7.27 -40.36 -25.09
C THR A 384 -6.62 -41.02 -23.89
N PHE A 385 -7.03 -40.63 -22.68
CA PHE A 385 -6.55 -41.22 -21.45
C PHE A 385 -7.41 -42.44 -21.08
N SER A 386 -6.75 -43.57 -20.85
CA SER A 386 -7.39 -44.77 -20.29
C SER A 386 -7.40 -44.75 -18.77
N ASP A 387 -6.46 -44.01 -18.16
CA ASP A 387 -6.37 -43.80 -16.72
C ASP A 387 -5.92 -42.37 -16.42
N LEU A 388 -6.61 -41.72 -15.49
CA LEU A 388 -6.28 -40.42 -14.94
C LEU A 388 -6.37 -40.52 -13.42
N SER A 389 -5.26 -40.21 -12.75
CA SER A 389 -5.18 -40.32 -11.30
C SER A 389 -4.62 -39.05 -10.67
N VAL A 390 -4.99 -38.83 -9.41
CA VAL A 390 -4.48 -37.75 -8.57
C VAL A 390 -3.97 -38.31 -7.25
N SER A 391 -2.82 -37.80 -6.81
CA SER A 391 -2.22 -38.14 -5.52
C SER A 391 -1.64 -36.91 -4.83
N PRO A 392 -1.97 -36.64 -3.55
CA PRO A 392 -2.92 -37.38 -2.72
C PRO A 392 -4.38 -37.10 -3.10
N LYS A 393 -5.30 -38.04 -2.83
CA LYS A 393 -6.76 -37.86 -3.10
C LYS A 393 -7.39 -36.71 -2.31
N VAL A 394 -6.77 -36.36 -1.19
CA VAL A 394 -7.11 -35.19 -0.36
C VAL A 394 -5.90 -34.25 -0.38
N PRO A 395 -5.88 -33.25 -1.28
CA PRO A 395 -4.78 -32.31 -1.41
C PRO A 395 -4.69 -31.46 -0.16
N LYS A 396 -3.47 -31.05 0.17
CA LYS A 396 -3.20 -30.13 1.28
C LYS A 396 -2.30 -29.01 0.78
N ARG A 397 -2.57 -27.79 1.24
CA ARG A 397 -1.71 -26.62 0.97
C ARG A 397 -0.27 -26.92 1.44
N GLY A 398 0.73 -26.49 0.67
CA GLY A 398 2.15 -26.74 0.96
C GLY A 398 2.63 -28.18 0.76
N LYS A 399 1.82 -29.06 0.17
CA LYS A 399 2.22 -30.41 -0.25
C LYS A 399 2.04 -30.55 -1.77
N PRO A 400 2.98 -31.20 -2.48
CA PRO A 400 2.82 -31.47 -3.90
C PRO A 400 1.58 -32.30 -4.20
N ILE A 401 0.89 -31.95 -5.28
CA ILE A 401 -0.22 -32.70 -5.86
C ILE A 401 0.22 -33.19 -7.23
N HIS A 402 0.16 -34.50 -7.45
CA HIS A 402 0.55 -35.12 -8.70
C HIS A 402 -0.68 -35.61 -9.45
N PHE A 403 -0.77 -35.24 -10.72
CA PHE A 403 -1.72 -35.76 -11.68
C PHE A 403 -0.96 -36.64 -12.66
N VAL A 404 -1.41 -37.87 -12.86
CA VAL A 404 -0.76 -38.82 -13.77
C VAL A 404 -1.80 -39.36 -14.74
N GLY A 405 -1.47 -39.31 -16.02
CA GLY A 405 -2.31 -39.79 -17.11
C GLY A 405 -1.60 -40.81 -17.99
N ASN A 406 -2.28 -41.93 -18.24
CA ASN A 406 -1.87 -42.97 -19.18
C ASN A 406 -2.93 -43.11 -20.27
N GLY A 407 -2.52 -43.45 -21.49
CA GLY A 407 -3.47 -43.46 -22.59
C GLY A 407 -2.93 -43.92 -23.92
N ASN A 408 -3.62 -43.51 -24.99
CA ASN A 408 -3.32 -43.86 -26.36
C ASN A 408 -3.40 -42.63 -27.27
N VAL A 409 -2.46 -42.50 -28.19
CA VAL A 409 -2.45 -41.52 -29.27
C VAL A 409 -3.05 -42.17 -30.52
N LYS A 410 -4.10 -41.56 -31.06
CA LYS A 410 -4.84 -42.04 -32.25
C LYS A 410 -4.14 -41.69 -33.56
N GLN A 411 -3.47 -40.55 -33.60
CA GLN A 411 -2.78 -40.04 -34.79
C GLN A 411 -1.45 -39.42 -34.37
N ALA A 412 -0.39 -39.71 -35.11
CA ALA A 412 0.95 -39.18 -34.86
C ALA A 412 1.01 -37.65 -35.02
N PHE A 413 1.89 -37.00 -34.25
CA PHE A 413 2.19 -35.57 -34.33
C PHE A 413 3.64 -35.28 -33.93
N ASP A 414 4.24 -34.26 -34.54
CA ASP A 414 5.67 -33.97 -34.36
C ASP A 414 5.97 -33.17 -33.09
N SER A 415 5.05 -32.27 -32.70
CA SER A 415 5.18 -31.48 -31.49
C SER A 415 3.82 -30.94 -31.02
N ALA A 416 3.73 -30.56 -29.74
CA ALA A 416 2.50 -30.06 -29.15
C ALA A 416 2.76 -28.93 -28.15
N HIS A 417 1.89 -27.94 -28.14
CA HIS A 417 1.86 -26.89 -27.11
C HIS A 417 0.84 -27.23 -26.03
N MET A 418 0.98 -26.61 -24.87
CA MET A 418 -0.02 -26.67 -23.81
C MET A 418 -0.45 -25.27 -23.36
N THR A 419 -1.67 -25.17 -22.88
CA THR A 419 -2.14 -24.06 -22.04
C THR A 419 -2.60 -24.63 -20.71
N ILE A 420 -2.11 -24.06 -19.61
CA ILE A 420 -2.60 -24.33 -18.26
C ILE A 420 -3.37 -23.10 -17.82
N ALA A 421 -4.64 -23.28 -17.44
CA ALA A 421 -5.48 -22.24 -16.86
C ALA A 421 -5.96 -22.68 -15.47
N VAL A 422 -5.57 -21.95 -14.43
CA VAL A 422 -6.02 -22.15 -13.05
C VAL A 422 -7.11 -21.14 -12.76
N LYS A 423 -8.25 -21.61 -12.26
CA LYS A 423 -9.39 -20.80 -11.85
C LYS A 423 -9.74 -21.04 -10.40
N LEU A 424 -10.29 -20.03 -9.73
CA LEU A 424 -10.86 -20.12 -8.38
C LEU A 424 -12.29 -19.57 -8.42
N GLY A 425 -13.26 -20.37 -7.99
CA GLY A 425 -14.68 -19.98 -8.04
C GLY A 425 -15.17 -19.67 -9.46
N GLY A 426 -14.56 -20.28 -10.49
CA GLY A 426 -14.86 -20.03 -11.90
C GLY A 426 -14.09 -18.87 -12.55
N GLN A 427 -13.34 -18.09 -11.78
CA GLN A 427 -12.57 -16.95 -12.27
C GLN A 427 -11.12 -17.33 -12.57
N LEU A 428 -10.57 -16.90 -13.72
CA LEU A 428 -9.18 -17.16 -14.11
C LEU A 428 -8.20 -16.46 -13.15
N LEU A 429 -7.38 -17.24 -12.46
CA LEU A 429 -6.31 -16.78 -11.58
C LEU A 429 -4.95 -16.74 -12.26
N TYR A 430 -4.64 -17.77 -13.05
CA TYR A 430 -3.35 -17.94 -13.68
C TYR A 430 -3.51 -18.63 -15.02
N SER A 431 -2.71 -18.22 -16.01
CA SER A 431 -2.62 -18.89 -17.29
C SER A 431 -1.17 -18.96 -17.74
N HIS A 432 -0.76 -20.09 -18.28
CA HIS A 432 0.57 -20.29 -18.86
C HIS A 432 0.47 -21.02 -20.20
N PHE A 433 1.27 -20.58 -21.16
CA PHE A 433 1.43 -21.24 -22.46
C PHE A 433 2.85 -21.82 -22.54
N GLY A 434 2.95 -23.10 -22.86
CA GLY A 434 4.22 -23.83 -22.82
C GLY A 434 4.31 -24.99 -23.80
N ASN A 435 5.35 -25.81 -23.67
CA ASN A 435 5.61 -26.96 -24.52
C ASN A 435 5.12 -28.25 -23.87
N MET A 436 4.29 -29.04 -24.57
CA MET A 436 3.80 -30.34 -24.11
C MET A 436 4.76 -31.49 -24.45
N CYS A 437 5.87 -31.20 -25.12
CA CYS A 437 6.94 -32.15 -25.38
C CYS A 437 8.07 -32.01 -24.35
N GLY A 438 8.48 -33.13 -23.75
CA GLY A 438 9.54 -33.16 -22.74
C GLY A 438 9.12 -32.57 -21.40
N HIS A 439 10.09 -32.10 -20.62
CA HIS A 439 9.88 -31.51 -19.30
C HIS A 439 9.75 -29.99 -19.38
N THR A 440 8.71 -29.45 -18.76
CA THR A 440 8.49 -28.01 -18.64
C THR A 440 8.33 -27.65 -17.16
N HIS A 441 9.23 -26.79 -16.66
CA HIS A 441 9.16 -26.21 -15.32
C HIS A 441 8.54 -24.81 -15.40
N ILE A 442 7.41 -24.62 -14.73
CA ILE A 442 6.66 -23.38 -14.74
C ILE A 442 6.73 -22.78 -13.34
N PRO A 443 7.56 -21.75 -13.10
CA PRO A 443 7.54 -21.06 -11.83
C PRO A 443 6.19 -20.36 -11.66
N LEU A 444 5.55 -20.56 -10.50
CA LEU A 444 4.43 -19.71 -10.13
C LEU A 444 4.97 -18.31 -9.78
N PRO A 445 4.17 -17.24 -9.95
CA PRO A 445 4.59 -15.89 -9.61
C PRO A 445 5.22 -15.82 -8.21
N LEU A 446 6.29 -15.01 -8.08
CA LEU A 446 6.97 -14.72 -6.81
C LEU A 446 7.62 -15.93 -6.09
N GLY A 447 7.82 -17.06 -6.77
CA GLY A 447 8.59 -18.20 -6.25
C GLY A 447 7.86 -19.02 -5.17
N ILE A 448 6.55 -18.80 -5.02
CA ILE A 448 5.69 -19.45 -4.01
C ILE A 448 5.38 -20.92 -4.34
N GLY A 449 5.82 -21.40 -5.50
CA GLY A 449 5.63 -22.76 -5.96
C GLY A 449 6.00 -22.90 -7.42
N HIS A 450 5.71 -24.05 -7.98
CA HIS A 450 5.92 -24.34 -9.39
C HIS A 450 4.94 -25.41 -9.87
N ILE A 451 4.74 -25.43 -11.18
CA ILE A 451 4.08 -26.51 -11.89
C ILE A 451 5.15 -27.19 -12.74
N ASP A 452 5.40 -28.46 -12.48
CA ASP A 452 6.21 -29.29 -13.36
C ASP A 452 5.30 -30.09 -14.28
N VAL A 453 5.59 -30.10 -15.56
CA VAL A 453 4.91 -30.94 -16.54
C VAL A 453 5.91 -31.84 -17.23
N ASP A 454 5.77 -33.15 -17.03
CA ASP A 454 6.45 -34.18 -17.80
C ASP A 454 5.50 -34.61 -18.92
N GLY A 455 5.75 -34.08 -20.12
CA GLY A 455 4.90 -34.26 -21.29
C GLY A 455 5.33 -35.41 -22.21
N PHE A 456 4.91 -35.34 -23.47
CA PHE A 456 5.19 -36.40 -24.45
C PHE A 456 6.68 -36.45 -24.84
N ALA A 457 7.17 -37.67 -25.13
CA ALA A 457 8.42 -37.86 -25.86
C ALA A 457 8.17 -37.62 -27.36
N CYS A 458 8.37 -36.38 -27.82
CA CYS A 458 8.15 -36.00 -29.21
C CYS A 458 9.37 -36.33 -30.12
N PRO A 459 9.15 -36.68 -31.40
CA PRO A 459 7.86 -36.79 -32.10
C PRO A 459 7.06 -38.01 -31.64
N VAL A 460 5.73 -37.86 -31.55
CA VAL A 460 4.84 -38.86 -30.97
C VAL A 460 4.27 -39.76 -32.05
N LYS A 461 4.39 -41.07 -31.86
CA LYS A 461 3.80 -42.08 -32.75
C LYS A 461 2.43 -42.52 -32.24
N GLU A 462 1.62 -43.04 -33.14
CA GLU A 462 0.38 -43.73 -32.78
C GLU A 462 0.66 -44.90 -31.84
N GLY A 463 -0.17 -45.06 -30.82
CA GLY A 463 -0.04 -46.11 -29.80
C GLY A 463 -0.03 -45.59 -28.37
N SER A 464 0.25 -46.49 -27.43
CA SER A 464 0.13 -46.22 -26.01
C SER A 464 1.23 -45.28 -25.51
N PHE A 465 0.86 -44.33 -24.66
CA PHE A 465 1.78 -43.51 -23.89
C PHE A 465 1.59 -43.76 -22.39
N LYS A 466 2.63 -43.48 -21.61
CA LYS A 466 2.63 -43.61 -20.16
C LYS A 466 3.20 -42.37 -19.50
N ASP A 467 2.78 -42.17 -18.26
CA ASP A 467 3.41 -41.26 -17.30
C ASP A 467 3.45 -39.79 -17.75
N ILE A 468 2.42 -39.30 -18.46
CA ILE A 468 2.22 -37.85 -18.54
C ILE A 468 1.91 -37.38 -17.13
N LYS A 469 2.75 -36.50 -16.59
CA LYS A 469 2.68 -36.08 -15.20
C LYS A 469 2.61 -34.56 -15.10
N LEU A 470 1.67 -34.08 -14.29
CA LEU A 470 1.63 -32.69 -13.84
C LEU A 470 1.80 -32.68 -12.32
N SER A 471 2.85 -32.02 -11.83
CA SER A 471 3.09 -31.82 -10.40
C SER A 471 2.82 -30.37 -10.05
N LEU A 472 1.76 -30.15 -9.28
CA LEU A 472 1.40 -28.84 -8.77
C LEU A 472 1.92 -28.71 -7.34
N ASN A 473 2.89 -27.82 -7.14
CA ASN A 473 3.37 -27.47 -5.81
C ASN A 473 2.67 -26.19 -5.35
N LEU A 474 1.54 -26.34 -4.66
CA LEU A 474 0.80 -25.20 -4.14
C LEU A 474 1.49 -24.66 -2.88
N PRO A 475 1.67 -23.33 -2.78
CA PRO A 475 2.13 -22.74 -1.53
C PRO A 475 1.17 -23.06 -0.38
N VAL A 476 1.68 -23.02 0.85
CA VAL A 476 0.85 -23.01 2.07
C VAL A 476 -0.14 -21.84 2.05
N ILE A 477 0.22 -20.75 1.37
CA ILE A 477 -0.56 -19.51 1.25
C ILE A 477 -1.60 -19.53 0.12
N ALA A 478 -1.83 -20.66 -0.57
CA ALA A 478 -2.90 -20.71 -1.57
C ALA A 478 -4.27 -20.39 -0.93
N PRO A 479 -5.09 -19.48 -1.53
CA PRO A 479 -6.41 -19.15 -1.00
C PRO A 479 -7.30 -20.37 -0.77
N GLU A 480 -8.23 -20.32 0.17
CA GLU A 480 -9.26 -21.34 0.29
C GLU A 480 -10.28 -21.26 -0.85
N GLY A 481 -10.86 -22.40 -1.22
CA GLY A 481 -11.99 -22.47 -2.14
C GLY A 481 -11.86 -23.49 -3.26
N ASN A 482 -12.76 -23.33 -4.25
CA ASN A 482 -12.93 -24.27 -5.35
C ASN A 482 -12.02 -23.92 -6.53
N TYR A 483 -10.96 -24.70 -6.70
CA TYR A 483 -10.03 -24.57 -7.81
C TYR A 483 -10.45 -25.44 -8.99
N GLU A 484 -10.32 -24.89 -10.19
CA GLU A 484 -10.43 -25.60 -11.47
C GLU A 484 -9.15 -25.38 -12.28
N ILE A 485 -8.43 -26.45 -12.58
CA ILE A 485 -7.23 -26.42 -13.41
C ILE A 485 -7.57 -27.07 -14.74
N ASN A 486 -7.47 -26.31 -15.83
CA ASN A 486 -7.67 -26.79 -17.18
C ASN A 486 -6.30 -26.86 -17.88
N LEU A 487 -5.90 -28.06 -18.27
CA LEU A 487 -4.73 -28.31 -19.10
C LEU A 487 -5.22 -28.70 -20.51
N THR A 488 -5.01 -27.83 -21.48
CA THR A 488 -5.31 -28.11 -22.89
C THR A 488 -4.01 -28.26 -23.67
N SER A 489 -4.00 -29.14 -24.66
CA SER A 489 -2.86 -29.31 -25.56
C SER A 489 -3.31 -29.38 -27.01
N GLU A 490 -2.51 -28.79 -27.90
CA GLU A 490 -2.74 -28.70 -29.34
C GLU A 490 -1.46 -29.01 -30.10
N ASP A 491 -1.59 -29.65 -31.25
CA ASP A 491 -0.49 -29.86 -32.19
C ASP A 491 0.04 -28.51 -32.65
N ALA A 492 1.35 -28.31 -32.55
CA ALA A 492 1.98 -27.04 -32.84
C ALA A 492 1.76 -26.57 -34.29
N THR A 493 1.67 -27.52 -35.23
CA THR A 493 1.56 -27.26 -36.67
C THR A 493 0.10 -27.23 -37.11
N SER A 494 -0.64 -28.32 -36.85
CA SER A 494 -2.01 -28.47 -37.37
C SER A 494 -3.06 -27.73 -36.55
N LYS A 495 -2.72 -27.33 -35.31
CA LYS A 495 -3.65 -26.80 -34.31
C LYS A 495 -4.76 -27.79 -33.93
N ALA A 496 -4.63 -29.05 -34.29
CA ALA A 496 -5.55 -30.09 -33.86
C ALA A 496 -5.45 -30.27 -32.33
N SER A 497 -6.59 -30.43 -31.65
CA SER A 497 -6.61 -30.66 -30.21
C SER A 497 -5.99 -32.02 -29.89
N VAL A 498 -4.90 -32.02 -29.13
CA VAL A 498 -4.23 -33.24 -28.68
C VAL A 498 -5.02 -33.83 -27.52
N PHE A 499 -5.28 -33.05 -26.47
CA PHE A 499 -6.17 -33.43 -25.37
C PHE A 499 -6.65 -32.21 -24.56
N CYS A 500 -7.65 -32.43 -23.71
CA CYS A 500 -8.06 -31.51 -22.65
C CYS A 500 -8.21 -32.30 -21.35
N VAL A 501 -7.60 -31.85 -20.25
CA VAL A 501 -7.77 -32.41 -18.91
C VAL A 501 -8.24 -31.31 -17.97
N GLN A 502 -9.28 -31.60 -17.20
CA GLN A 502 -9.83 -30.72 -16.18
C GLN A 502 -9.67 -31.37 -14.81
N VAL A 503 -9.09 -30.62 -13.88
CA VAL A 503 -9.01 -30.97 -12.46
C VAL A 503 -9.90 -30.00 -11.69
N LYS A 504 -10.73 -30.52 -10.79
CA LYS A 504 -11.44 -29.72 -9.78
C LYS A 504 -11.04 -30.17 -8.40
N MET A 505 -10.71 -29.23 -7.53
CA MET A 505 -10.34 -29.49 -6.15
C MET A 505 -10.93 -28.42 -5.24
N ASP A 506 -11.30 -28.82 -4.04
CA ASP A 506 -11.69 -27.90 -2.97
C ASP A 506 -10.57 -27.89 -1.92
N LEU A 507 -9.97 -26.72 -1.69
CA LEU A 507 -8.90 -26.51 -0.70
C LEU A 507 -9.41 -25.86 0.59
N SER A 508 -10.72 -25.85 0.82
CA SER A 508 -11.32 -25.41 2.07
C SER A 508 -10.94 -26.36 3.21
N ASP A 509 -10.23 -25.89 4.22
CA ASP A 509 -9.99 -26.69 5.42
C ASP A 509 -11.32 -26.84 6.17
N ASN A 510 -11.87 -28.06 6.27
CA ASN A 510 -13.14 -28.37 6.96
C ASN A 510 -13.16 -28.01 8.47
N ALA A 511 -12.08 -27.43 9.01
CA ALA A 511 -12.06 -26.84 10.34
C ALA A 511 -12.49 -25.35 10.37
N ALA A 512 -12.53 -24.66 9.21
CA ALA A 512 -12.73 -23.21 9.11
C ALA A 512 -13.91 -22.77 8.22
N ALA A 513 -14.77 -23.71 7.81
CA ALA A 513 -15.88 -23.53 6.84
C ALA A 513 -16.98 -22.49 7.22
N ASN A 514 -16.76 -21.62 8.20
CA ASN A 514 -17.74 -20.64 8.66
C ASN A 514 -17.47 -19.19 8.22
N VAL A 515 -16.41 -18.92 7.46
CA VAL A 515 -16.02 -17.53 7.14
C VAL A 515 -16.53 -17.07 5.76
N TYR A 516 -16.43 -17.90 4.72
CA TYR A 516 -16.79 -17.47 3.36
C TYR A 516 -18.31 -17.33 3.11
N GLN A 517 -19.14 -18.16 3.73
CA GLN A 517 -20.61 -18.03 3.59
C GLN A 517 -21.19 -16.79 4.29
N ARG A 518 -20.42 -16.10 5.15
CA ARG A 518 -20.88 -14.88 5.81
C ARG A 518 -20.68 -13.60 4.99
N PHE A 519 -19.80 -13.61 4.00
CA PHE A 519 -19.53 -12.41 3.18
C PHE A 519 -20.49 -12.24 2.00
N SER A 520 -21.17 -13.30 1.56
CA SER A 520 -22.25 -13.21 0.55
C SER A 520 -23.58 -12.71 1.13
N ALA A 521 -23.70 -12.68 2.47
CA ALA A 521 -24.92 -12.30 3.19
C ALA A 521 -24.87 -10.88 3.78
N LEU A 522 -23.83 -10.10 3.46
CA LEU A 522 -23.70 -8.70 3.84
C LEU A 522 -23.65 -7.84 2.58
N GLY A 523 -24.78 -7.85 1.85
CA GLY A 523 -25.13 -6.82 0.87
C GLY A 523 -25.74 -5.62 1.57
#